data_AF-A0A349SG00-F1
#
_entry.id   AF-A0A349SG00-F1
#
_cell.length_a   1.000
_cell.length_b   1.000
_cell.length_c   1.000
_cell.angle_alpha   90.00
_cell.angle_beta   90.00
_cell.angle_gamma   90.00
#
_symmetry.space_group_name_H-M   'P 1'
#
loop_
_entity.id
_entity.type
_entity.pdbx_description
1 polymer ?
#
loop_
_entity_poly.entity_id
_entity_poly.type
_entity_poly.pdbx_seq_one_letter_code
_entity_poly.pdbx_strand_id
1 'polypeptide(L)'
;MEKAMIHSRLRRLISWTPRALVALLVTPGVALAEWGLNFPRPVSPIAQEQYDLHMLIMWIVTVIFIIVFGIMFYSIINHRKSKGVKAAQFSHSTKAEVIWTVIPALILLGMAIPSTKALIMMEDTTESNMTIKVSGFQWGWHYEYLDHGIEFYSKLSTPRAQIKGEAPKGEHYLLEVD
;
A
#
# COMPACT_ATOMS: atom_id res chain seq x y z
N MET A 1 -55.13 -2.73 -16.50
CA MET A 1 -53.99 -3.34 -17.24
C MET A 1 -52.63 -2.83 -16.77
N GLU A 2 -52.45 -1.55 -16.48
CA GLU A 2 -51.15 -0.94 -16.11
C GLU A 2 -50.51 -1.49 -14.82
N LYS A 3 -51.29 -1.70 -13.76
CA LYS A 3 -50.78 -2.25 -12.48
C LYS A 3 -50.18 -3.66 -12.59
N ALA A 4 -50.73 -4.50 -13.48
CA ALA A 4 -50.24 -5.86 -13.70
C ALA A 4 -48.88 -5.87 -14.45
N MET A 5 -48.69 -4.89 -15.34
CA MET A 5 -47.45 -4.75 -16.10
C MET A 5 -46.29 -4.29 -15.21
N ILE A 6 -46.53 -3.34 -14.31
CA ILE A 6 -45.52 -2.83 -13.35
C ILE A 6 -45.08 -3.92 -12.38
N HIS A 7 -46.02 -4.71 -11.85
CA HIS A 7 -45.70 -5.84 -10.96
C HIS A 7 -44.85 -6.92 -11.64
N SER A 8 -45.09 -7.18 -12.93
CA SER A 8 -44.31 -8.15 -13.71
C SER A 8 -42.87 -7.69 -13.98
N ARG A 9 -42.67 -6.39 -14.22
CA ARG A 9 -41.34 -5.79 -14.42
C ARG A 9 -40.54 -5.76 -13.12
N LEU A 10 -41.19 -5.48 -12.00
CA LEU A 10 -40.56 -5.45 -10.68
C LEU A 10 -40.14 -6.86 -10.20
N ARG A 11 -40.96 -7.88 -10.45
CA ARG A 11 -40.60 -9.28 -10.18
C ARG A 11 -39.45 -9.79 -11.05
N ARG A 12 -39.38 -9.36 -12.32
CA ARG A 12 -38.22 -9.66 -13.18
C ARG A 12 -36.95 -9.00 -12.66
N LEU A 13 -36.98 -7.71 -12.30
CA LEU A 13 -35.82 -7.02 -11.71
C LEU A 13 -35.32 -7.67 -10.43
N ILE A 14 -36.22 -8.08 -9.52
CA ILE A 14 -35.87 -8.75 -8.25
C ILE A 14 -35.31 -10.16 -8.46
N SER A 15 -35.69 -10.86 -9.54
CA SER A 15 -35.15 -12.19 -9.85
C SER A 15 -33.74 -12.16 -10.48
N TRP A 16 -33.28 -11.00 -10.93
CA TRP A 16 -31.95 -10.82 -11.53
C TRP A 16 -30.91 -10.30 -10.54
N THR A 17 -31.31 -9.63 -9.46
CA THR A 17 -30.40 -9.10 -8.44
C THR A 17 -29.55 -10.18 -7.73
N PRO A 18 -30.06 -11.36 -7.33
CA PRO A 18 -29.19 -12.37 -6.72
C PRO A 18 -28.25 -13.01 -7.74
N ARG A 19 -28.67 -13.14 -9.00
CA ARG A 19 -27.84 -13.73 -10.08
C ARG A 19 -26.71 -12.80 -10.51
N ALA A 20 -26.95 -11.50 -10.55
CA ALA A 20 -25.91 -10.51 -10.81
C ALA A 20 -24.88 -10.44 -9.66
N LEU A 21 -25.33 -10.56 -8.40
CA LEU A 21 -24.44 -10.57 -7.24
C LEU A 21 -23.57 -11.84 -7.21
N VAL A 22 -24.15 -13.01 -7.53
CA VAL A 22 -23.41 -14.27 -7.63
C VAL A 22 -22.47 -14.27 -8.83
N ALA A 23 -22.86 -13.69 -9.98
CA ALA A 23 -21.97 -13.53 -11.13
C ALA A 23 -20.77 -12.60 -10.81
N LEU A 24 -20.96 -11.57 -9.97
CA LEU A 24 -19.88 -10.71 -9.48
C LEU A 24 -18.96 -11.43 -8.48
N LEU A 25 -19.49 -12.41 -7.73
CA LEU A 25 -18.70 -13.24 -6.81
C LEU A 25 -18.00 -14.42 -7.50
N VAL A 26 -18.44 -14.80 -8.71
CA VAL A 26 -17.96 -15.97 -9.47
C VAL A 26 -17.14 -15.55 -10.71
N THR A 27 -16.91 -14.25 -10.95
CA THR A 27 -15.88 -13.86 -11.91
C THR A 27 -14.57 -14.51 -11.49
N PRO A 28 -13.97 -15.37 -12.32
CA PRO A 28 -12.61 -15.84 -12.05
C PRO A 28 -11.77 -14.59 -11.88
N GLY A 29 -10.94 -14.55 -10.84
CA GLY A 29 -9.99 -13.47 -10.57
C GLY A 29 -9.06 -13.35 -11.77
N VAL A 30 -9.55 -12.68 -12.82
CA VAL A 30 -8.91 -12.47 -14.11
C VAL A 30 -7.52 -11.99 -13.79
N ALA A 31 -6.56 -12.83 -14.17
CA ALA A 31 -5.13 -12.65 -14.05
C ALA A 31 -4.77 -11.20 -13.68
N LEU A 32 -4.58 -10.97 -12.38
CA LEU A 32 -4.02 -9.72 -11.91
C LEU A 32 -2.58 -9.71 -12.40
N ALA A 33 -2.36 -9.22 -13.61
CA ALA A 33 -1.07 -8.65 -13.96
C ALA A 33 -0.77 -7.66 -12.83
N GLU A 34 0.27 -7.94 -12.05
CA GLU A 34 0.67 -7.12 -10.93
C GLU A 34 0.88 -5.71 -11.46
N TRP A 35 0.06 -4.75 -11.03
CA TRP A 35 0.15 -3.36 -11.46
C TRP A 35 1.48 -2.69 -11.03
N GLY A 36 2.35 -3.42 -10.32
CA GLY A 36 3.63 -2.94 -9.79
C GLY A 36 3.48 -1.82 -8.77
N LEU A 37 2.32 -1.73 -8.10
CA LEU A 37 2.02 -0.67 -7.14
C LEU A 37 2.55 -0.96 -5.73
N ASN A 38 2.91 -2.22 -5.46
CA ASN A 38 3.52 -2.63 -4.20
C ASN A 38 5.04 -2.73 -4.35
N PHE A 39 5.74 -3.01 -3.25
CA PHE A 39 7.15 -3.33 -3.29
C PHE A 39 7.44 -4.54 -4.18
N PRO A 40 8.63 -4.60 -4.81
CA PRO A 40 9.06 -5.77 -5.54
C PRO A 40 9.10 -6.98 -4.61
N ARG A 41 9.01 -8.17 -5.20
CA ARG A 41 9.09 -9.42 -4.45
C ARG A 41 10.37 -9.44 -3.59
N PRO A 42 10.27 -9.68 -2.28
CA PRO A 42 11.43 -9.75 -1.41
C PRO A 42 12.34 -10.92 -1.80
N VAL A 43 13.64 -10.67 -1.79
CA VAL A 43 14.69 -11.65 -2.16
C VAL A 43 15.68 -11.91 -1.03
N SER A 44 15.44 -11.34 0.16
CA SER A 44 16.21 -11.62 1.38
C SER A 44 15.26 -11.82 2.57
N PRO A 45 15.70 -12.53 3.63
CA PRO A 45 14.88 -12.70 4.83
C PRO A 45 14.46 -11.37 5.46
N ILE A 46 15.37 -10.39 5.52
CA ILE A 46 15.09 -9.04 6.02
C ILE A 46 14.06 -8.32 5.15
N ALA A 47 14.16 -8.44 3.81
CA ALA A 47 13.18 -7.85 2.91
C ALA A 47 11.80 -8.48 3.07
N GLN A 48 11.72 -9.78 3.39
CA GLN A 48 10.46 -10.47 3.66
C GLN A 48 9.80 -9.91 4.93
N GLU A 49 10.55 -9.75 6.03
CA GLU A 49 10.06 -9.15 7.27
C GLU A 49 9.58 -7.71 7.07
N GLN A 50 10.31 -6.91 6.29
CA GLN A 50 9.89 -5.54 5.93
C GLN A 50 8.61 -5.54 5.10
N TYR A 51 8.48 -6.46 4.15
CA TYR A 51 7.29 -6.60 3.32
C TYR A 51 6.08 -6.98 4.17
N ASP A 52 6.22 -7.94 5.08
CA ASP A 52 5.13 -8.38 5.95
C ASP A 52 4.70 -7.27 6.93
N LEU A 53 5.66 -6.52 7.49
CA LEU A 53 5.38 -5.34 8.29
C LEU A 53 4.65 -4.27 7.48
N HIS A 54 5.11 -3.99 6.25
CA HIS A 54 4.43 -3.06 5.35
C HIS A 54 2.99 -3.47 5.11
N MET A 55 2.75 -4.74 4.78
CA MET A 55 1.41 -5.26 4.51
C MET A 55 0.50 -5.19 5.75
N LEU A 56 1.03 -5.51 6.94
CA LEU A 56 0.31 -5.37 8.20
C LEU A 56 -0.16 -3.92 8.42
N ILE A 57 0.77 -2.96 8.29
CA ILE A 57 0.48 -1.53 8.48
C ILE A 57 -0.51 -1.03 7.41
N MET A 58 -0.34 -1.46 6.16
CA MET A 58 -1.23 -1.09 5.05
C MET A 58 -2.68 -1.53 5.34
N TRP A 59 -2.87 -2.74 5.87
CA TRP A 59 -4.19 -3.21 6.29
C TRP A 59 -4.78 -2.39 7.43
N ILE A 60 -3.98 -2.07 8.46
CA ILE A 60 -4.43 -1.24 9.60
C ILE A 60 -4.91 0.13 9.09
N VAL A 61 -4.10 0.81 8.27
CA VAL A 61 -4.44 2.13 7.72
C VAL A 61 -5.66 2.06 6.81
N THR A 62 -5.79 1.01 6.00
CA THR A 62 -6.95 0.80 5.13
C THR A 62 -8.25 0.64 5.94
N VAL A 63 -8.22 -0.12 7.04
CA VAL A 63 -9.39 -0.29 7.91
C VAL A 63 -9.77 1.05 8.57
N ILE A 64 -8.80 1.80 9.10
CA ILE A 64 -9.04 3.13 9.67
C ILE A 64 -9.63 4.07 8.61
N PHE A 65 -9.08 4.05 7.39
CA PHE A 65 -9.56 4.84 6.27
C PHE A 65 -11.04 4.54 5.97
N ILE A 66 -11.41 3.26 5.86
CA ILE A 66 -12.80 2.85 5.60
C ILE A 66 -13.72 3.33 6.73
N ILE A 67 -13.30 3.22 7.99
CA ILE A 67 -14.11 3.67 9.14
C ILE A 67 -14.33 5.19 9.09
N VAL A 68 -13.26 5.97 8.93
CA VAL A 68 -13.32 7.44 8.91
C VAL A 68 -14.16 7.93 7.73
N PHE A 69 -13.87 7.44 6.52
CA PHE A 69 -14.62 7.82 5.34
C PHE A 69 -16.07 7.32 5.40
N GLY A 70 -16.32 6.14 5.95
CA GLY A 70 -17.66 5.62 6.18
C GLY A 70 -18.51 6.53 7.07
N ILE A 71 -17.96 6.95 8.21
CA ILE A 71 -18.63 7.90 9.13
C ILE A 71 -18.83 9.26 8.44
N MET A 72 -17.84 9.73 7.68
CA MET A 72 -17.93 11.00 6.95
C MET A 72 -19.02 10.97 5.87
N PHE A 73 -19.06 9.94 5.03
CA PHE A 73 -20.08 9.77 4.00
C PHE A 73 -21.47 9.62 4.62
N TYR A 74 -21.59 8.85 5.71
CA TYR A 74 -22.83 8.75 6.47
C TYR A 74 -23.29 10.11 6.97
N SER A 75 -22.38 10.90 7.54
CA SER A 75 -22.67 12.24 8.04
C SER A 75 -23.16 13.17 6.92
N ILE A 76 -22.46 13.22 5.78
CA ILE A 76 -22.81 14.05 4.63
C ILE A 76 -24.18 13.68 4.06
N ILE A 77 -24.49 12.39 3.92
CA ILE A 77 -25.75 11.92 3.33
C ILE A 77 -26.92 12.11 4.30
N ASN A 78 -26.71 11.84 5.60
CA ASN A 78 -27.80 11.82 6.56
C ASN A 78 -28.08 13.18 7.20
N HIS A 79 -27.07 14.00 7.45
CA HIS A 79 -27.20 15.31 8.12
C HIS A 79 -27.20 16.50 7.17
N ARG A 80 -27.50 16.28 5.88
CA ARG A 80 -27.58 17.35 4.88
C ARG A 80 -28.74 18.30 5.17
N LYS A 81 -28.50 19.62 5.03
CA LYS A 81 -29.51 20.68 5.21
C LYS A 81 -30.81 20.45 4.43
N SER A 82 -30.71 19.88 3.22
CA SER A 82 -31.89 19.60 2.38
C SER A 82 -32.86 18.59 2.99
N LYS A 83 -32.44 17.79 3.98
CA LYS A 83 -33.30 16.83 4.69
C LYS A 83 -34.02 17.45 5.89
N GLY A 84 -33.84 18.75 6.14
CA GLY A 84 -34.49 19.45 7.26
C GLY A 84 -33.93 19.08 8.65
N VAL A 85 -32.73 18.51 8.70
CA VAL A 85 -32.08 18.14 9.98
C VAL A 85 -31.74 19.40 10.76
N LYS A 86 -32.24 19.49 12.00
CA LYS A 86 -31.88 20.57 12.94
C LYS A 86 -30.52 20.25 13.56
N ALA A 87 -29.61 21.22 13.53
CA ALA A 87 -28.28 21.07 14.12
C ALA A 87 -28.38 20.89 15.65
N ALA A 88 -27.64 19.92 16.18
CA ALA A 88 -27.50 19.77 17.61
C ALA A 88 -26.75 20.97 18.21
N GLN A 89 -27.03 21.30 19.48
CA GLN A 89 -26.47 22.48 20.17
C GLN A 89 -25.35 22.12 21.17
N PHE A 90 -24.78 20.91 21.07
CA PHE A 90 -23.62 20.54 21.90
C PHE A 90 -22.34 21.08 21.27
N SER A 91 -21.41 21.54 22.11
CA SER A 91 -20.12 22.09 21.67
C SER A 91 -18.94 21.15 21.91
N HIS A 92 -19.05 20.21 22.86
CA HIS A 92 -17.95 19.33 23.27
C HIS A 92 -18.48 18.01 23.83
N SER A 93 -17.63 16.99 23.83
CA SER A 93 -17.90 15.69 24.45
C SER A 93 -16.60 15.08 24.93
N THR A 94 -16.29 15.26 26.23
CA THR A 94 -15.09 14.69 26.86
C THR A 94 -15.02 13.17 26.70
N LYS A 95 -16.18 12.48 26.71
CA LYS A 95 -16.22 11.02 26.49
C LYS A 95 -15.76 10.65 25.09
N ALA A 96 -16.19 11.39 24.06
CA ALA A 96 -15.75 11.14 22.69
C ALA A 96 -14.26 11.47 22.53
N GLU A 97 -13.80 12.56 23.14
CA GLU A 97 -12.40 12.97 23.18
C GLU A 97 -11.46 11.90 23.73
N VAL A 98 -11.83 11.32 24.87
CA VAL A 98 -11.05 10.23 25.47
C VAL A 98 -11.02 9.01 24.54
N ILE A 99 -12.15 8.61 23.98
CA ILE A 99 -12.24 7.43 23.12
C ILE A 99 -11.36 7.58 21.87
N TRP A 100 -11.48 8.70 21.15
CA TRP A 100 -10.71 8.90 19.92
C TRP A 100 -9.23 9.21 20.16
N THR A 101 -8.81 9.47 21.40
CA THR A 101 -7.39 9.68 21.73
C THR A 101 -6.75 8.36 22.17
N VAL A 102 -7.45 7.59 23.00
CA VAL A 102 -6.97 6.31 23.53
C VAL A 102 -6.89 5.24 22.44
N ILE A 103 -7.90 5.14 21.56
CA ILE A 103 -7.91 4.11 20.51
C ILE A 103 -6.70 4.25 19.57
N PRO A 104 -6.40 5.41 18.96
CA PRO A 104 -5.20 5.57 18.14
C PRO A 104 -3.90 5.33 18.90
N ALA A 105 -3.81 5.75 20.17
CA ALA A 105 -2.63 5.49 20.99
C ALA A 105 -2.37 3.99 21.18
N LEU A 106 -3.41 3.20 21.46
CA LEU A 106 -3.30 1.74 21.60
C LEU A 106 -2.90 1.06 20.28
N ILE A 107 -3.42 1.53 19.14
CA ILE A 107 -3.04 1.00 17.83
C ILE A 107 -1.53 1.22 17.59
N LEU A 108 -1.02 2.43 17.86
CA LEU A 108 0.40 2.73 17.72
C LEU A 108 1.29 1.88 18.65
N LEU A 109 0.87 1.68 19.89
CA LEU A 109 1.58 0.80 20.83
C LEU A 109 1.63 -0.65 20.33
N GLY A 110 0.54 -1.16 19.76
CA GLY A 110 0.50 -2.48 19.14
C GLY A 110 1.44 -2.59 17.94
N MET A 111 1.52 -1.56 17.11
CA MET A 111 2.39 -1.50 15.94
C MET A 111 3.89 -1.37 16.31
N ALA A 112 4.21 -0.82 17.47
CA ALA A 112 5.59 -0.65 17.90
C ALA A 112 6.32 -1.99 18.06
N ILE A 113 5.64 -3.03 18.57
CA ILE A 113 6.26 -4.34 18.85
C ILE A 113 6.84 -5.00 17.59
N PRO A 114 6.07 -5.27 16.52
CA PRO A 114 6.63 -5.87 15.31
C PRO A 114 7.64 -4.95 14.62
N SER A 115 7.43 -3.63 14.66
CA SER A 115 8.35 -2.66 14.07
C SER A 115 9.73 -2.69 14.73
N THR A 116 9.78 -2.73 16.06
CA THR A 116 11.04 -2.81 16.81
C THR A 116 11.75 -4.14 16.57
N LYS A 117 11.01 -5.26 16.47
CA LYS A 117 11.61 -6.56 16.13
C LYS A 117 12.26 -6.54 14.74
N ALA A 118 11.57 -5.99 13.75
CA ALA A 118 12.11 -5.86 12.40
C ALA A 118 13.38 -4.98 12.39
N LEU A 119 13.38 -3.88 13.13
CA LEU A 119 14.54 -3.00 13.26
C LEU A 119 15.75 -3.71 13.87
N ILE A 120 15.55 -4.46 14.96
CA ILE A 120 16.63 -5.23 15.60
C ILE A 120 17.22 -6.25 14.63
N MET A 121 16.38 -6.95 13.85
CA MET A 121 16.87 -7.91 12.85
C MET A 121 17.65 -7.24 11.70
N MET A 122 17.32 -6.00 11.37
CA MET A 122 18.05 -5.23 10.35
C MET A 122 19.42 -4.74 10.83
N GLU A 123 19.54 -4.46 12.13
CA GLU A 123 20.79 -3.95 12.72
C GLU A 123 21.76 -5.07 13.16
N ASP A 124 21.31 -6.33 13.22
CA ASP A 124 22.19 -7.44 13.59
C ASP A 124 23.13 -7.80 12.43
N THR A 125 24.40 -7.45 12.59
CA THR A 125 25.48 -7.76 11.62
C THR A 125 26.49 -8.78 12.18
N THR A 126 26.17 -9.45 13.29
CA THR A 126 27.13 -10.22 14.08
C THR A 126 27.69 -11.45 13.34
N GLU A 127 26.89 -12.08 12.49
CA GLU A 127 27.21 -13.35 11.80
C GLU A 127 27.36 -13.15 10.28
N SER A 128 28.19 -12.18 9.87
CA SER A 128 28.42 -11.94 8.43
C SER A 128 29.37 -12.97 7.81
N ASN A 129 28.97 -13.57 6.69
CA ASN A 129 29.84 -14.47 5.91
C ASN A 129 30.82 -13.72 4.97
N MET A 130 30.56 -12.44 4.67
CA MET A 130 31.36 -11.65 3.71
C MET A 130 31.22 -10.15 4.01
N THR A 131 32.34 -9.43 3.99
CA THR A 131 32.34 -7.97 4.20
C THR A 131 32.68 -7.23 2.92
N ILE A 132 31.74 -6.40 2.45
CA ILE A 132 31.93 -5.53 1.29
C ILE A 132 31.90 -4.07 1.75
N LYS A 133 32.93 -3.32 1.42
CA LYS A 133 32.95 -1.87 1.58
C LYS A 133 32.45 -1.21 0.30
N VAL A 134 31.42 -0.39 0.44
CA VAL A 134 30.78 0.32 -0.68
C VAL A 134 31.03 1.82 -0.51
N SER A 135 31.77 2.43 -1.44
CA SER A 135 32.08 3.86 -1.43
C SER A 135 31.35 4.57 -2.58
N GLY A 136 30.55 5.60 -2.26
CA GLY A 136 29.87 6.41 -3.26
C GLY A 136 30.72 7.59 -3.73
N PHE A 137 30.75 7.84 -5.05
CA PHE A 137 31.35 9.03 -5.66
C PHE A 137 30.43 9.60 -6.76
N GLN A 138 30.74 10.79 -7.28
CA GLN A 138 29.95 11.39 -8.35
C GLN A 138 30.42 10.87 -9.72
N TRP A 139 29.66 10.13 -10.52
CA TRP A 139 28.37 9.44 -10.29
C TRP A 139 28.57 7.94 -10.43
N GLY A 140 28.83 7.24 -9.33
CA GLY A 140 29.08 5.81 -9.32
C GLY A 140 29.38 5.26 -7.95
N TRP A 141 29.60 3.96 -7.92
CA TRP A 141 29.88 3.18 -6.72
C TRP A 141 31.18 2.43 -6.88
N HIS A 142 31.94 2.31 -5.80
CA HIS A 142 33.15 1.50 -5.73
C HIS A 142 32.93 0.41 -4.69
N TYR A 143 33.17 -0.84 -5.09
CA TYR A 143 32.96 -2.03 -4.28
C TYR A 143 34.31 -2.67 -3.99
N GLU A 144 34.58 -2.94 -2.72
CA GLU A 144 35.82 -3.55 -2.23
C GLU A 144 35.47 -4.75 -1.35
N TYR A 145 35.88 -5.95 -1.78
CA TYR A 145 35.70 -7.20 -1.04
C TYR A 145 36.91 -7.40 -0.12
N LEU A 146 36.77 -6.98 1.15
CA LEU A 146 37.89 -6.82 2.08
C LEU A 146 38.68 -8.12 2.29
N ASP A 147 37.99 -9.26 2.31
CA ASP A 147 38.58 -10.58 2.58
C ASP A 147 39.10 -11.29 1.31
N HIS A 148 38.81 -10.76 0.11
CA HIS A 148 39.07 -11.43 -1.16
C HIS A 148 40.03 -10.65 -2.09
N GLY A 149 40.36 -9.40 -1.76
CA GLY A 149 41.26 -8.57 -2.58
C GLY A 149 40.68 -8.20 -3.96
N ILE A 150 39.36 -8.29 -4.11
CA ILE A 150 38.64 -7.94 -5.35
C ILE A 150 38.06 -6.54 -5.17
N GLU A 151 38.34 -5.65 -6.11
CA GLU A 151 37.76 -4.31 -6.14
C GLU A 151 37.33 -3.91 -7.57
N PHE A 152 36.24 -3.17 -7.68
CA PHE A 152 35.79 -2.62 -8.96
C PHE A 152 34.96 -1.36 -8.80
N TYR A 153 34.77 -0.64 -9.92
CA TYR A 153 33.93 0.54 -10.02
C TYR A 153 32.68 0.19 -10.83
N SER A 154 31.55 0.79 -10.47
CA SER A 154 30.28 0.68 -11.18
C SER A 154 29.77 2.08 -11.48
N LYS A 155 29.73 2.43 -12.76
CA LYS A 155 29.21 3.70 -13.27
C LYS A 155 28.15 3.41 -14.31
N LEU A 156 27.17 4.30 -14.41
CA LEU A 156 26.13 4.22 -15.43
C LEU A 156 26.74 4.31 -16.83
N SER A 157 26.45 3.33 -17.68
CA SER A 157 26.91 3.27 -19.07
C SER A 157 25.83 3.70 -20.08
N THR A 158 24.62 4.03 -19.62
CA THR A 158 23.49 4.44 -20.46
C THR A 158 23.87 5.60 -21.40
N PRO A 159 23.64 5.48 -22.73
CA PRO A 159 23.99 6.52 -23.70
C PRO A 159 23.27 7.84 -23.46
N ARG A 160 24.00 8.97 -23.63
CA ARG A 160 23.43 10.33 -23.47
C ARG A 160 22.25 10.61 -24.40
N ALA A 161 22.25 10.04 -25.62
CA ALA A 161 21.14 10.19 -26.55
C ALA A 161 19.82 9.62 -25.98
N GLN A 162 19.87 8.49 -25.27
CA GLN A 162 18.69 7.90 -24.62
C GLN A 162 18.24 8.77 -23.43
N ILE A 163 19.18 9.29 -22.65
CA ILE A 163 18.91 10.16 -21.49
C ILE A 163 18.23 11.47 -21.93
N LYS A 164 18.67 12.05 -23.04
CA LYS A 164 18.09 13.28 -23.62
C LYS A 164 16.78 13.06 -24.37
N GLY A 165 16.36 11.80 -24.56
CA GLY A 165 15.18 11.45 -25.35
C GLY A 165 15.38 11.56 -26.86
N GLU A 166 16.63 11.63 -27.32
CA GLU A 166 17.01 11.68 -28.74
C GLU A 166 17.06 10.27 -29.38
N ALA A 167 17.07 9.22 -28.55
CA ALA A 167 17.07 7.82 -28.97
C ALA A 167 16.01 7.00 -28.19
N PRO A 168 15.48 5.91 -28.78
CA PRO A 168 14.56 5.02 -28.06
C PRO A 168 15.26 4.40 -26.83
N LYS A 169 14.52 4.29 -25.73
CA LYS A 169 15.00 3.70 -24.47
C LYS A 169 15.00 2.17 -24.62
N GLY A 170 16.14 1.55 -24.34
CA GLY A 170 16.26 0.09 -24.35
C GLY A 170 15.60 -0.57 -23.14
N GLU A 171 15.59 -1.90 -23.13
CA GLU A 171 15.06 -2.72 -22.02
C GLU A 171 15.80 -2.44 -20.70
N HIS A 172 17.12 -2.20 -20.76
CA HIS A 172 17.97 -1.96 -19.60
C HIS A 172 18.25 -0.47 -19.35
N TYR A 173 17.40 0.43 -19.84
CA TYR A 173 17.55 1.87 -19.64
C TYR A 173 17.73 2.21 -18.14
N LEU A 174 18.84 2.86 -17.80
CA LEU A 174 19.27 3.19 -16.42
C LEU A 174 19.64 2.00 -15.51
N LEU A 175 19.75 0.80 -16.05
CA LEU A 175 20.24 -0.40 -15.34
C LEU A 175 21.64 -0.81 -15.80
N GLU A 176 22.11 -0.28 -16.92
CA GLU A 176 23.41 -0.59 -17.52
C GLU A 176 24.56 0.09 -16.75
N VAL A 177 25.57 -0.71 -16.40
CA VAL A 177 26.82 -0.27 -15.75
C VAL A 177 28.05 -0.73 -16.54
N ASP A 178 29.20 -0.06 -16.34
CA ASP A 178 30.49 -0.32 -16.98
C ASP A 178 31.36 -1.39 -16.28
#